data_AF-A0ABC8KI91-F1
#
_entry.id   AF-A0ABC8KI91-F1
#
_cell.length_a   1.000
_cell.length_b   1.000
_cell.length_c   1.000
_cell.angle_alpha   90.00
_cell.angle_beta   90.00
_cell.angle_gamma   90.00
#
_symmetry.space_group_name_H-M   'P 1'
#
loop_
_entity.id
_entity.type
_entity.pdbx_description
1 polymer ?
#
loop_
_entity_poly.entity_id
_entity_poly.type
_entity_poly.pdbx_seq_one_letter_code
_entity_poly.pdbx_strand_id
1 'polypeptide(L)'
;MPPPGPPPPDPSLKPCPPQGTYKFPPKSPQPLPSVPPCTCPCPSDPSPRQETPKNVTVPALFVFGDSLVDTGNNNNVSTPLRCNFRPYGIDFLQGVPTGRYSDGKVPSDFLAEYLGIKSVVPAYMDPRLQPNDLLSGVCFASGGSGYIPMTPTYLNVIPMLNQLTYFQQYISRVRKLVGQEKSDHIIANGLAIVFAGSNDMGITYYGPGGQWVKDDIYSFTSNMVESATSFVMQLYGYGARHIGVAGMTPLGCIPAQRTLKGGPHRKCAQDVNFAAQIFNAKLSVALDHLAKTLPDSKLIFMDIYSPFSQILENPADYGFEVINRGCCGTGLVETGPLCNQETSTFPSIAKII
;
A
#
# COMPACT_ATOMS: atom_id res chain seq x y z
N MET A 1 -52.13 35.75 -27.41
CA MET A 1 -52.26 34.37 -27.93
C MET A 1 -52.02 33.43 -26.76
N PRO A 2 -52.93 32.49 -26.45
CA PRO A 2 -52.71 31.52 -25.37
C PRO A 2 -51.62 30.51 -25.77
N PRO A 3 -50.86 29.95 -24.81
CA PRO A 3 -49.84 28.96 -25.10
C PRO A 3 -50.47 27.65 -25.63
N PRO A 4 -49.74 26.89 -26.46
CA PRO A 4 -50.24 25.63 -27.01
C PRO A 4 -50.48 24.61 -25.88
N GLY A 5 -51.61 23.92 -25.97
CA GLY A 5 -51.98 22.86 -25.03
C GLY A 5 -51.02 21.66 -25.08
N PRO A 6 -50.98 20.85 -24.01
CA PRO A 6 -50.07 19.72 -23.91
C PRO A 6 -50.33 18.67 -25.00
N PRO A 7 -49.28 17.96 -25.46
CA PRO A 7 -49.41 16.92 -26.47
C PRO A 7 -50.20 15.70 -25.95
N PRO A 8 -50.86 14.94 -26.85
CA PRO A 8 -51.61 13.75 -26.47
C PRO A 8 -50.68 12.63 -25.95
N PRO A 9 -51.15 11.80 -25.01
CA PRO A 9 -50.37 10.73 -24.41
C PRO A 9 -50.01 9.62 -25.41
N ASP A 10 -48.79 9.09 -25.26
CA ASP A 10 -48.21 8.04 -26.10
C ASP A 10 -48.93 6.68 -25.88
N PRO A 11 -49.47 6.05 -26.94
CA PRO A 11 -50.17 4.76 -26.84
C PRO A 11 -49.26 3.55 -26.55
N SER A 12 -47.94 3.72 -26.47
CA SER A 12 -46.97 2.63 -26.22
C SER A 12 -46.62 2.39 -24.75
N LEU A 13 -47.10 3.23 -23.82
CA LEU A 13 -46.84 3.08 -22.38
C LEU A 13 -47.87 2.17 -21.71
N LYS A 14 -47.40 1.03 -21.17
CA LYS A 14 -48.23 0.14 -20.33
C LYS A 14 -48.56 0.79 -18.98
N PRO A 15 -49.79 0.65 -18.46
CA PRO A 15 -50.16 1.17 -17.14
C PRO A 15 -49.33 0.55 -16.02
N CYS A 16 -48.96 1.35 -15.00
CA CYS A 16 -48.44 0.83 -13.75
C CYS A 16 -49.48 -0.08 -13.07
N PRO A 17 -49.07 -1.20 -12.44
CA PRO A 17 -49.99 -2.04 -11.69
C PRO A 17 -50.56 -1.28 -10.48
N PRO A 18 -51.82 -1.56 -10.07
CA PRO A 18 -52.44 -0.87 -8.96
C PRO A 18 -51.70 -1.13 -7.64
N GLN A 19 -51.52 -0.07 -6.86
CA GLN A 19 -50.93 -0.12 -5.53
C GLN A 19 -51.78 -1.05 -4.63
N GLY A 20 -51.18 -2.16 -4.20
CA GLY A 20 -51.76 -3.04 -3.20
C GLY A 20 -51.86 -2.33 -1.85
N THR A 21 -53.03 -2.38 -1.24
CA THR A 21 -53.31 -1.88 0.10
C THR A 21 -52.63 -2.76 1.15
N TYR A 22 -51.51 -2.28 1.70
CA TYR A 22 -50.90 -2.91 2.87
C TYR A 22 -51.77 -2.63 4.12
N LYS A 23 -52.37 -3.69 4.66
CA LYS A 23 -53.07 -3.69 5.95
C LYS A 23 -52.06 -3.68 7.10
N PHE A 24 -52.12 -2.68 7.96
CA PHE A 24 -51.44 -2.68 9.26
C PHE A 24 -52.15 -3.64 10.24
N PRO A 25 -51.43 -4.49 10.99
CA PRO A 25 -51.99 -5.12 12.18
C PRO A 25 -51.79 -4.23 13.43
N PRO A 26 -52.76 -4.14 14.35
CA PRO A 26 -52.57 -3.45 15.62
C PRO A 26 -52.10 -4.42 16.69
N LYS A 27 -50.95 -4.17 17.32
CA LYS A 27 -50.70 -4.59 18.71
C LYS A 27 -49.83 -3.55 19.41
N SER A 28 -50.33 -3.08 20.55
CA SER A 28 -49.68 -2.21 21.53
C SER A 28 -48.38 -2.86 22.07
N PRO A 29 -47.34 -2.06 22.40
CA PRO A 29 -46.08 -2.59 22.90
C PRO A 29 -46.19 -3.06 24.35
N GLN A 30 -45.68 -4.25 24.64
CA GLN A 30 -45.41 -4.70 26.00
C GLN A 30 -44.17 -3.98 26.56
N PRO A 31 -44.06 -3.77 27.88
CA PRO A 31 -42.89 -3.15 28.48
C PRO A 31 -41.64 -4.04 28.30
N LEU A 32 -40.53 -3.41 27.91
CA LEU A 32 -39.22 -4.05 27.77
C LEU A 32 -38.78 -4.68 29.11
N PRO A 33 -38.20 -5.89 29.10
CA PRO A 33 -37.56 -6.45 30.27
C PRO A 33 -36.33 -5.60 30.65
N SER A 34 -36.13 -5.43 31.96
CA SER A 34 -35.03 -4.68 32.57
C SER A 34 -33.66 -5.19 32.11
N VAL A 35 -32.84 -4.27 31.63
CA VAL A 35 -31.45 -4.49 31.19
C VAL A 35 -30.61 -4.97 32.38
N PRO A 36 -29.92 -6.14 32.28
CA PRO A 36 -28.94 -6.53 33.28
C PRO A 36 -27.69 -5.64 33.18
N PRO A 37 -26.92 -5.44 34.26
CA PRO A 37 -25.72 -4.62 34.22
C PRO A 37 -24.74 -5.15 33.18
N CYS A 38 -24.35 -4.31 32.22
CA CYS A 38 -23.31 -4.64 31.25
C CYS A 38 -21.98 -4.85 31.97
N THR A 39 -21.61 -6.11 32.20
CA THR A 39 -20.22 -6.47 32.47
C THR A 39 -19.48 -6.41 31.14
N CYS A 40 -18.61 -5.41 30.97
CA CYS A 40 -17.67 -5.35 29.85
C CYS A 40 -16.87 -6.66 29.79
N PRO A 41 -16.87 -7.40 28.68
CA PRO A 41 -15.82 -8.37 28.44
C PRO A 41 -14.49 -7.61 28.34
N CYS A 42 -13.50 -8.02 29.12
CA CYS A 42 -12.11 -7.64 28.85
C CYS A 42 -11.78 -7.98 27.39
N PRO A 43 -10.84 -7.25 26.74
CA PRO A 43 -10.42 -7.56 25.38
C PRO A 43 -10.08 -9.05 25.29
N SER A 44 -10.80 -9.75 24.42
CA SER A 44 -10.47 -11.13 24.07
C SER A 44 -9.01 -11.19 23.64
N ASP A 45 -8.32 -12.23 24.09
CA ASP A 45 -6.95 -12.58 23.71
C ASP A 45 -6.67 -12.28 22.23
N PRO A 46 -5.46 -11.80 21.89
CA PRO A 46 -5.08 -11.63 20.50
C PRO A 46 -5.31 -12.93 19.74
N SER A 47 -5.94 -12.80 18.57
CA SER A 47 -6.14 -13.87 17.59
C SER A 47 -4.93 -14.81 17.56
N PRO A 48 -5.11 -16.15 17.55
CA PRO A 48 -4.01 -17.10 17.65
C PRO A 48 -2.91 -16.72 16.66
N ARG A 49 -1.73 -16.40 17.21
CA ARG A 49 -0.52 -16.06 16.46
C ARG A 49 -0.33 -17.17 15.43
N GLN A 50 -0.55 -16.85 14.16
CA GLN A 50 -0.48 -17.82 13.07
C GLN A 50 0.90 -18.47 13.14
N GLU A 51 0.95 -19.75 13.50
CA GLU A 51 2.23 -20.45 13.69
C GLU A 51 2.98 -20.40 12.36
N THR A 52 4.18 -19.83 12.37
CA THR A 52 5.11 -19.89 11.23
C THR A 52 5.25 -21.34 10.77
N PRO A 53 5.23 -21.64 9.47
CA PRO A 53 5.43 -23.01 8.98
C PRO A 53 6.71 -23.58 9.60
N LYS A 54 6.58 -24.59 10.48
CA LYS A 54 7.63 -25.06 11.40
C LYS A 54 8.91 -25.59 10.72
N ASN A 55 8.98 -25.59 9.38
CA ASN A 55 10.05 -26.20 8.58
C ASN A 55 10.65 -25.29 7.48
N VAL A 56 10.31 -24.00 7.39
CA VAL A 56 10.87 -23.10 6.34
C VAL A 56 11.53 -21.89 6.99
N THR A 57 12.86 -21.84 6.93
CA THR A 57 13.65 -20.70 7.38
C THR A 57 13.95 -19.77 6.21
N VAL A 58 13.50 -18.52 6.28
CA VAL A 58 13.86 -17.48 5.31
C VAL A 58 15.10 -16.74 5.83
N PRO A 59 16.27 -16.78 5.15
CA PRO A 59 17.51 -16.23 5.70
C PRO A 59 17.58 -14.70 5.65
N ALA A 60 16.91 -14.07 4.69
CA ALA A 60 16.99 -12.63 4.47
C ALA A 60 15.74 -12.08 3.79
N LEU A 61 15.43 -10.80 4.08
CA LEU A 61 14.38 -10.05 3.40
C LEU A 61 14.99 -8.87 2.63
N PHE A 62 14.76 -8.81 1.33
CA PHE A 62 15.17 -7.72 0.44
C PHE A 62 13.95 -6.90 0.04
N VAL A 63 13.93 -5.62 0.41
CA VAL A 63 12.73 -4.80 0.26
C VAL A 63 12.96 -3.72 -0.79
N PHE A 64 12.09 -3.65 -1.78
CA PHE A 64 12.12 -2.69 -2.87
C PHE A 64 10.79 -1.97 -2.99
N GLY A 65 10.80 -0.76 -3.54
CA GLY A 65 9.57 -0.03 -3.81
C GLY A 65 9.57 1.39 -3.29
N ASP A 66 8.43 1.78 -2.74
CA ASP A 66 8.10 3.15 -2.38
C ASP A 66 7.93 3.38 -0.87
N SER A 67 7.20 4.45 -0.51
CA SER A 67 6.95 4.89 0.85
C SER A 67 6.22 3.85 1.71
N LEU A 68 5.47 2.93 1.09
CA LEU A 68 4.78 1.87 1.84
C LEU A 68 5.74 0.95 2.59
N VAL A 69 7.00 0.86 2.17
CA VAL A 69 7.99 -0.04 2.77
C VAL A 69 9.35 0.61 3.01
N ASP A 70 9.52 1.90 2.72
CA ASP A 70 10.74 2.65 3.01
C ASP A 70 10.99 2.75 4.52
N THR A 71 12.19 2.33 4.93
CA THR A 71 12.63 2.32 6.32
C THR A 71 13.59 3.46 6.66
N GLY A 72 13.86 4.37 5.71
CA GLY A 72 14.67 5.58 5.91
C GLY A 72 15.70 5.89 4.81
N ASN A 73 15.62 5.31 3.61
CA ASN A 73 16.59 5.62 2.55
C ASN A 73 16.49 7.08 2.09
N ASN A 74 15.28 7.65 2.06
CA ASN A 74 15.07 9.06 1.68
C ASN A 74 15.83 10.07 2.56
N ASN A 75 16.24 9.69 3.78
CA ASN A 75 17.03 10.56 4.66
C ASN A 75 18.40 10.91 4.07
N ASN A 76 18.93 10.03 3.21
CA ASN A 76 20.27 10.13 2.65
C ASN A 76 20.27 10.60 1.18
N VAL A 77 19.16 11.21 0.75
CA VAL A 77 18.99 11.79 -0.59
C VAL A 77 18.47 13.22 -0.46
N SER A 78 18.82 14.09 -1.40
CA SER A 78 18.38 15.49 -1.41
C SER A 78 16.93 15.61 -1.90
N THR A 79 15.97 15.25 -1.06
CA THR A 79 14.53 15.28 -1.34
C THR A 79 13.77 16.02 -0.23
N PRO A 80 12.69 16.75 -0.55
CA PRO A 80 11.76 17.24 0.46
C PRO A 80 10.95 16.12 1.11
N LEU A 81 10.88 14.94 0.47
CA LEU A 81 10.08 13.81 0.91
C LEU A 81 10.86 12.97 1.94
N ARG A 82 11.07 13.54 3.13
CA ARG A 82 11.66 12.86 4.29
C ARG A 82 10.62 12.73 5.38
N CYS A 83 10.76 11.68 6.20
CA CYS A 83 9.87 11.38 7.33
C CYS A 83 10.68 11.08 8.60
N ASN A 84 11.84 11.72 8.75
CA ASN A 84 12.76 11.55 9.89
C ASN A 84 12.55 12.61 10.98
N PHE A 85 11.30 13.06 11.13
CA PHE A 85 10.86 14.03 12.14
C PHE A 85 9.45 13.68 12.61
N ARG A 86 9.03 14.21 13.76
CA ARG A 86 7.69 13.96 14.31
C ARG A 86 6.59 14.58 13.43
N PRO A 87 5.41 13.94 13.29
CA PRO A 87 4.90 12.83 14.12
C PRO A 87 5.29 11.43 13.63
N TYR A 88 6.06 11.31 12.54
CA TYR A 88 6.55 10.00 12.10
C TYR A 88 7.33 9.30 13.21
N GLY A 89 7.20 7.98 13.29
CA GLY A 89 7.89 7.16 14.30
C GLY A 89 7.52 7.44 15.75
N ILE A 90 6.40 8.14 16.05
CA ILE A 90 5.96 8.40 17.42
C ILE A 90 5.71 7.11 18.23
N ASP A 91 5.19 6.07 17.57
CA ASP A 91 4.95 4.74 18.11
C ASP A 91 6.04 3.74 17.69
N PHE A 92 7.04 4.19 16.91
CA PHE A 92 8.22 3.41 16.60
C PHE A 92 9.18 3.38 17.80
N LEU A 93 10.08 2.40 17.85
CA LEU A 93 11.03 2.15 18.96
C LEU A 93 11.54 3.44 19.64
N GLN A 94 11.17 3.62 20.92
CA GLN A 94 11.52 4.80 21.74
C GLN A 94 11.08 6.16 21.16
N GLY A 95 10.10 6.18 20.26
CA GLY A 95 9.58 7.37 19.59
C GLY A 95 10.54 8.00 18.58
N VAL A 96 11.46 7.21 18.01
CA VAL A 96 12.52 7.70 17.11
C VAL A 96 12.06 7.69 15.64
N PRO A 97 11.97 8.85 14.98
CA PRO A 97 11.62 8.91 13.56
C PRO A 97 12.79 8.47 12.68
N THR A 98 12.69 7.27 12.09
CA THR A 98 13.78 6.75 11.21
C THR A 98 13.61 7.10 9.74
N GLY A 99 12.53 7.77 9.33
CA GLY A 99 12.19 7.97 7.91
C GLY A 99 11.12 7.03 7.37
N ARG A 100 10.52 6.18 8.22
CA ARG A 100 9.32 5.40 7.88
C ARG A 100 8.13 6.33 7.65
N TYR A 101 7.34 6.07 6.61
CA TYR A 101 6.13 6.85 6.28
C TYR A 101 4.92 6.42 7.12
N SER A 102 5.14 6.27 8.43
CA SER A 102 4.16 5.86 9.41
C SER A 102 4.58 6.41 10.79
N ASP A 103 3.62 6.46 11.70
CA ASP A 103 3.81 6.61 13.13
C ASP A 103 4.65 5.47 13.75
N GLY A 104 4.75 4.30 13.12
CA GLY A 104 5.40 3.12 13.67
C GLY A 104 6.15 2.29 12.63
N LYS A 105 5.99 0.97 12.75
CA LYS A 105 6.54 -0.03 11.83
C LYS A 105 5.82 0.04 10.48
N VAL A 106 6.54 -0.25 9.41
CA VAL A 106 5.98 -0.40 8.05
C VAL A 106 5.76 -1.88 7.72
N PRO A 107 4.92 -2.24 6.72
CA PRO A 107 4.66 -3.62 6.31
C PRO A 107 5.88 -4.54 6.22
N SER A 108 7.04 -4.03 5.76
CA SER A 108 8.28 -4.81 5.68
C SER A 108 8.82 -5.25 7.05
N ASP A 109 8.63 -4.45 8.11
CA ASP A 109 9.01 -4.82 9.47
C ASP A 109 8.13 -5.95 10.01
N PHE A 110 6.82 -5.83 9.82
CA PHE A 110 5.87 -6.87 10.25
C PHE A 110 6.13 -8.19 9.53
N LEU A 111 6.44 -8.15 8.23
CA LEU A 111 6.80 -9.34 7.48
C LEU A 111 8.12 -9.96 7.98
N ALA A 112 9.15 -9.16 8.23
CA ALA A 112 10.43 -9.65 8.74
C ALA A 112 10.28 -10.30 10.12
N GLU A 113 9.46 -9.73 10.99
CA GLU A 113 9.17 -10.25 12.31
C GLU A 113 8.34 -11.54 12.24
N TYR A 114 7.31 -11.56 11.39
CA TYR A 114 6.49 -12.75 11.15
C TYR A 114 7.34 -13.92 10.63
N LEU A 115 8.32 -13.66 9.76
CA LEU A 115 9.23 -14.68 9.24
C LEU A 115 10.37 -15.03 10.23
N GLY A 116 10.44 -14.41 11.40
CA GLY A 116 11.48 -14.65 12.40
C GLY A 116 12.88 -14.17 11.98
N ILE A 117 12.98 -13.24 11.02
CA ILE A 117 14.25 -12.76 10.46
C ILE A 117 14.86 -11.70 11.39
N LYS A 118 14.08 -10.67 11.73
CA LYS A 118 14.46 -9.54 12.57
C LYS A 118 13.24 -8.73 12.98
N SER A 119 13.35 -7.94 14.04
CA SER A 119 12.24 -7.11 14.53
C SER A 119 11.96 -5.86 13.68
N VAL A 120 12.99 -5.33 13.00
CA VAL A 120 12.90 -4.16 12.12
C VAL A 120 13.89 -4.30 10.96
N VAL A 121 13.50 -3.84 9.78
CA VAL A 121 14.35 -3.86 8.58
C VAL A 121 15.14 -2.54 8.49
N PRO A 122 16.48 -2.56 8.37
CA PRO A 122 17.25 -1.34 8.25
C PRO A 122 17.30 -0.85 6.79
N ALA A 123 17.40 0.47 6.62
CA ALA A 123 17.61 1.09 5.32
C ALA A 123 19.03 0.84 4.82
N TYR A 124 19.19 0.48 3.54
CA TYR A 124 20.51 0.22 2.94
C TYR A 124 21.43 1.45 2.99
N MET A 125 20.86 2.65 2.88
CA MET A 125 21.60 3.91 2.94
C MET A 125 21.84 4.43 4.36
N ASP A 126 21.41 3.75 5.43
CA ASP A 126 21.71 4.20 6.80
C ASP A 126 23.24 4.13 7.04
N PRO A 127 23.91 5.25 7.39
CA PRO A 127 25.35 5.24 7.66
C PRO A 127 25.75 4.38 8.87
N ARG A 128 24.79 3.99 9.72
CA ARG A 128 25.00 3.13 10.89
C ARG A 128 24.80 1.64 10.60
N LEU A 129 24.47 1.28 9.36
CA LEU A 129 24.21 -0.10 8.93
C LEU A 129 25.41 -1.01 9.23
N GLN A 130 25.21 -2.05 10.03
CA GLN A 130 26.26 -2.97 10.43
C GLN A 130 26.42 -4.12 9.43
N PRO A 131 27.61 -4.75 9.34
CA PRO A 131 27.82 -5.91 8.47
C PRO A 131 26.83 -7.06 8.71
N ASN A 132 26.44 -7.30 9.96
CA ASN A 132 25.50 -8.37 10.31
C ASN A 132 24.06 -8.07 9.87
N ASP A 133 23.68 -6.80 9.77
CA ASP A 133 22.38 -6.39 9.25
C ASP A 133 22.21 -6.81 7.79
N LEU A 134 23.31 -6.75 7.03
CA LEU A 134 23.34 -7.16 5.63
C LEU A 134 22.96 -8.64 5.50
N LEU A 135 23.48 -9.52 6.35
CA LEU A 135 23.30 -10.97 6.20
C LEU A 135 21.83 -11.43 6.32
N SER A 136 21.00 -10.63 6.98
CA SER A 136 19.56 -10.89 7.16
C SER A 136 18.68 -9.98 6.27
N GLY A 137 19.28 -9.27 5.32
CA GLY A 137 18.59 -8.44 4.33
C GLY A 137 18.24 -7.03 4.81
N VAL A 138 17.98 -6.15 3.85
CA VAL A 138 17.84 -4.70 4.04
C VAL A 138 16.77 -4.13 3.11
N CYS A 139 16.39 -2.87 3.36
CA CYS A 139 15.46 -2.14 2.52
C CYS A 139 16.17 -1.17 1.57
N PHE A 140 15.84 -1.27 0.29
CA PHE A 140 16.27 -0.40 -0.81
C PHE A 140 15.17 0.57 -1.27
N ALA A 141 13.95 0.43 -0.76
CA ALA A 141 12.80 1.24 -1.13
C ALA A 141 13.00 2.73 -0.81
N SER A 142 12.30 3.59 -1.53
CA SER A 142 12.41 5.04 -1.41
C SER A 142 11.04 5.68 -1.61
N GLY A 143 10.58 6.45 -0.64
CA GLY A 143 9.31 7.17 -0.75
C GLY A 143 9.23 8.01 -2.03
N GLY A 144 8.07 7.97 -2.70
CA GLY A 144 7.81 8.67 -3.95
C GLY A 144 8.25 7.92 -5.22
N SER A 145 8.91 6.78 -5.09
CA SER A 145 9.35 5.99 -6.25
C SER A 145 8.20 5.25 -6.93
N GLY A 146 8.42 4.93 -8.21
CA GLY A 146 7.47 4.20 -9.05
C GLY A 146 8.19 3.50 -10.20
N TYR A 147 7.47 2.66 -10.93
CA TYR A 147 7.98 1.93 -12.08
C TYR A 147 8.29 2.83 -13.27
N ILE A 148 7.59 3.96 -13.42
CA ILE A 148 7.76 4.88 -14.53
C ILE A 148 8.96 5.81 -14.24
N PRO A 149 9.95 5.91 -15.15
CA PRO A 149 11.16 6.70 -14.92
C PRO A 149 10.93 8.18 -14.58
N MET A 150 9.80 8.73 -15.02
CA MET A 150 9.41 10.12 -14.75
C MET A 150 8.94 10.33 -13.30
N THR A 151 8.35 9.33 -12.67
CA THR A 151 7.78 9.44 -11.32
C THR A 151 8.77 9.93 -10.25
N PRO A 152 9.97 9.33 -10.10
CA PRO A 152 10.90 9.75 -9.06
C PRO A 152 11.54 11.12 -9.30
N THR A 153 11.46 11.69 -10.51
CA THR A 153 12.10 12.98 -10.83
C THR A 153 11.36 14.17 -10.22
N TYR A 154 10.04 14.06 -10.01
CA TYR A 154 9.22 15.14 -9.43
C TYR A 154 9.64 15.52 -8.01
N LEU A 155 10.13 14.55 -7.23
CA LEU A 155 10.50 14.75 -5.83
C LEU A 155 11.98 14.44 -5.56
N ASN A 156 12.77 14.21 -6.62
CA ASN A 156 14.18 13.85 -6.56
C ASN A 156 14.48 12.69 -5.59
N VAL A 157 13.76 11.58 -5.79
CA VAL A 157 13.85 10.36 -4.95
C VAL A 157 14.55 9.22 -5.71
N ILE A 158 14.82 8.09 -5.05
CA ILE A 158 15.63 7.01 -5.64
C ILE A 158 14.79 6.23 -6.65
N PRO A 159 15.09 6.26 -7.96
CA PRO A 159 14.33 5.50 -8.95
C PRO A 159 14.48 4.00 -8.71
N MET A 160 13.48 3.21 -9.14
CA MET A 160 13.50 1.74 -9.00
C MET A 160 14.79 1.13 -9.58
N LEU A 161 15.29 1.63 -10.71
CA LEU A 161 16.55 1.18 -11.31
C LEU A 161 17.75 1.32 -10.35
N ASN A 162 17.84 2.43 -9.60
CA ASN A 162 18.91 2.62 -8.64
C ASN A 162 18.78 1.67 -7.44
N GLN A 163 17.56 1.26 -7.07
CA GLN A 163 17.36 0.25 -6.03
C GLN A 163 17.96 -1.11 -6.46
N LEU A 164 17.86 -1.47 -7.74
CA LEU A 164 18.56 -2.64 -8.31
C LEU A 164 20.07 -2.47 -8.26
N THR A 165 20.60 -1.29 -8.61
CA THR A 165 22.03 -1.00 -8.49
C THR A 165 22.52 -1.16 -7.05
N TYR A 166 21.76 -0.66 -6.08
CA TYR A 166 22.06 -0.84 -4.65
C TYR A 166 22.00 -2.31 -4.23
N PHE A 167 21.09 -3.09 -4.79
CA PHE A 167 21.06 -4.53 -4.55
C PHE A 167 22.30 -5.25 -5.08
N GLN A 168 22.80 -4.89 -6.27
CA GLN A 168 24.06 -5.45 -6.80
C GLN A 168 25.27 -5.08 -5.92
N GLN A 169 25.31 -3.83 -5.42
CA GLN A 169 26.32 -3.40 -4.47
C GLN A 169 26.21 -4.17 -3.14
N TYR A 170 25.00 -4.36 -2.65
CA TYR A 170 24.70 -5.19 -1.48
C TYR A 170 25.20 -6.62 -1.67
N ILE A 171 24.90 -7.29 -2.79
CA ILE A 171 25.41 -8.64 -3.10
C ILE A 171 26.93 -8.65 -3.06
N SER A 172 27.58 -7.65 -3.64
CA SER A 172 29.04 -7.52 -3.62
C SER A 172 29.60 -7.37 -2.20
N ARG A 173 28.91 -6.63 -1.33
CA ARG A 173 29.29 -6.47 0.09
C ARG A 173 29.11 -7.78 0.86
N VAL A 174 27.97 -8.46 0.70
CA VAL A 174 27.70 -9.75 1.35
C VAL A 174 28.72 -10.81 0.92
N ARG A 175 29.01 -10.90 -0.38
CA ARG A 175 30.02 -11.81 -0.92
C ARG A 175 31.40 -11.59 -0.30
N LYS A 176 31.80 -10.34 -0.04
CA LYS A 176 33.05 -10.04 0.68
C LYS A 176 33.04 -10.48 2.15
N LEU A 177 31.87 -10.50 2.79
CA LEU A 177 31.73 -10.87 4.20
C LEU A 177 31.70 -12.39 4.42
N VAL A 178 30.99 -13.13 3.57
CA VAL A 178 30.71 -14.56 3.81
C VAL A 178 31.20 -15.50 2.70
N GLY A 179 31.80 -14.96 1.64
CA GLY A 179 32.20 -15.72 0.45
C GLY A 179 31.06 -15.91 -0.54
N GLN A 180 31.40 -16.42 -1.73
CA GLN A 180 30.46 -16.56 -2.84
C GLN A 180 29.33 -17.55 -2.55
N GLU A 181 29.66 -18.77 -2.12
CA GLU A 181 28.68 -19.84 -1.90
C GLU A 181 27.60 -19.43 -0.88
N LYS A 182 28.01 -18.88 0.27
CA LYS A 182 27.06 -18.41 1.29
C LYS A 182 26.26 -17.20 0.83
N SER A 183 26.88 -16.28 0.08
CA SER A 183 26.17 -15.15 -0.50
C SER A 183 25.09 -15.63 -1.46
N ASP A 184 25.44 -16.49 -2.41
CA ASP A 184 24.50 -17.00 -3.41
C ASP A 184 23.36 -17.79 -2.73
N HIS A 185 23.65 -18.54 -1.66
CA HIS A 185 22.64 -19.18 -0.81
C HIS A 185 21.68 -18.18 -0.14
N ILE A 186 22.19 -17.07 0.43
CA ILE A 186 21.37 -16.02 1.06
C ILE A 186 20.45 -15.37 0.03
N ILE A 187 20.96 -15.06 -1.17
CA ILE A 187 20.17 -14.40 -2.22
C ILE A 187 19.10 -15.33 -2.79
N ALA A 188 19.43 -16.60 -3.05
CA ALA A 188 18.49 -17.55 -3.62
C ALA A 188 17.37 -17.92 -2.63
N ASN A 189 17.69 -18.12 -1.35
CA ASN A 189 16.72 -18.53 -0.35
C ASN A 189 16.04 -17.36 0.36
N GLY A 190 16.59 -16.15 0.27
CA GLY A 190 15.96 -14.93 0.77
C GLY A 190 14.72 -14.54 -0.02
N LEU A 191 13.86 -13.74 0.60
CA LEU A 191 12.63 -13.23 0.01
C LEU A 191 12.85 -11.79 -0.47
N ALA A 192 12.59 -11.53 -1.75
CA ALA A 192 12.49 -10.17 -2.28
C ALA A 192 11.03 -9.73 -2.33
N ILE A 193 10.71 -8.55 -1.79
CA ILE A 193 9.38 -7.94 -1.91
C ILE A 193 9.45 -6.61 -2.64
N VAL A 194 8.47 -6.33 -3.50
CA VAL A 194 8.40 -5.12 -4.32
C VAL A 194 7.05 -4.43 -4.14
N PHE A 195 7.07 -3.16 -3.71
CA PHE A 195 5.88 -2.33 -3.50
C PHE A 195 5.98 -1.03 -4.31
N ALA A 196 5.42 -0.99 -5.50
CA ALA A 196 5.42 0.21 -6.34
C ALA A 196 4.18 0.27 -7.24
N GLY A 197 3.90 1.44 -7.82
CA GLY A 197 2.77 1.65 -8.74
C GLY A 197 1.87 2.81 -8.32
N SER A 198 1.67 2.99 -7.02
CA SER A 198 0.78 4.03 -6.48
C SER A 198 1.23 5.44 -6.87
N ASN A 199 2.53 5.70 -6.85
CA ASN A 199 3.09 7.00 -7.26
C ASN A 199 3.04 7.20 -8.77
N ASP A 200 3.21 6.14 -9.58
CA ASP A 200 3.05 6.25 -11.04
C ASP A 200 1.63 6.70 -11.38
N MET A 201 0.63 6.13 -10.70
CA MET A 201 -0.77 6.48 -10.89
C MET A 201 -1.11 7.88 -10.32
N GLY A 202 -0.69 8.15 -9.09
CA GLY A 202 -1.06 9.36 -8.35
C GLY A 202 -0.29 10.62 -8.76
N ILE A 203 1.01 10.50 -9.02
CA ILE A 203 1.90 11.63 -9.34
C ILE A 203 2.03 11.79 -10.87
N THR A 204 2.27 10.69 -11.59
CA THR A 204 2.59 10.76 -13.01
C THR A 204 1.35 10.70 -13.90
N TYR A 205 0.43 9.77 -13.67
CA TYR A 205 -0.75 9.61 -14.50
C TYR A 205 -1.79 10.69 -14.21
N TYR A 206 -2.37 10.72 -13.01
CA TYR A 206 -3.45 11.66 -12.65
C TYR A 206 -2.95 12.98 -12.05
N GLY A 207 -1.69 13.04 -11.66
CA GLY A 207 -1.09 14.16 -10.93
C GLY A 207 -0.32 15.14 -11.82
N PRO A 208 0.71 15.80 -11.26
CA PRO A 208 1.53 16.78 -11.96
C PRO A 208 2.20 16.29 -13.25
N GLY A 209 2.36 14.97 -13.43
CA GLY A 209 2.90 14.43 -14.69
C GLY A 209 1.97 14.54 -15.87
N GLY A 210 0.66 14.67 -15.63
CA GLY A 210 -0.31 14.92 -16.69
C GLY A 210 -0.37 13.80 -17.74
N GLN A 211 0.11 12.59 -17.46
CA GLN A 211 0.20 11.55 -18.49
C GLN A 211 -1.18 11.11 -19.00
N TRP A 212 -2.24 11.35 -18.21
CA TRP A 212 -3.64 11.17 -18.61
C TRP A 212 -4.07 11.94 -19.87
N VAL A 213 -3.32 12.98 -20.30
CA VAL A 213 -3.61 13.71 -21.55
C VAL A 213 -2.96 13.09 -22.78
N LYS A 214 -2.01 12.17 -22.58
CA LYS A 214 -1.20 11.55 -23.65
C LYS A 214 -1.58 10.09 -23.87
N ASP A 215 -1.76 9.35 -22.77
CA ASP A 215 -2.00 7.91 -22.80
C ASP A 215 -3.35 7.58 -22.17
N ASP A 216 -4.07 6.64 -22.79
CA ASP A 216 -5.21 6.04 -22.13
C ASP A 216 -4.74 5.14 -20.96
N ILE A 217 -5.65 4.90 -20.02
CA ILE A 217 -5.30 4.19 -18.79
C ILE A 217 -4.86 2.74 -19.04
N TYR A 218 -5.36 2.10 -20.10
CA TYR A 218 -4.95 0.74 -20.44
C TYR A 218 -3.51 0.75 -20.96
N SER A 219 -3.15 1.64 -21.88
CA SER A 219 -1.78 1.75 -22.37
C SER A 219 -0.80 2.08 -21.24
N PHE A 220 -1.15 3.05 -20.39
CA PHE A 220 -0.28 3.43 -19.26
C PHE A 220 -0.06 2.29 -18.26
N THR A 221 -1.12 1.58 -17.87
CA THR A 221 -1.01 0.42 -16.96
C THR A 221 -0.25 -0.74 -17.58
N SER A 222 -0.31 -0.93 -18.91
CA SER A 222 0.53 -1.92 -19.59
C SER A 222 2.01 -1.56 -19.49
N ASN A 223 2.38 -0.29 -19.71
CA ASN A 223 3.76 0.19 -19.56
C ASN A 223 4.29 0.02 -18.12
N MET A 224 3.44 0.24 -17.12
CA MET A 224 3.78 -0.05 -15.72
C MET A 224 4.07 -1.53 -15.49
N VAL A 225 3.27 -2.43 -16.06
CA VAL A 225 3.45 -3.89 -15.93
C VAL A 225 4.71 -4.36 -16.67
N GLU A 226 5.00 -3.82 -17.86
CA GLU A 226 6.27 -4.08 -18.56
C GLU A 226 7.49 -3.67 -17.71
N SER A 227 7.41 -2.52 -17.05
CA SER A 227 8.47 -2.05 -16.16
C SER A 227 8.59 -2.93 -14.89
N ALA A 228 7.45 -3.35 -14.32
CA ALA A 228 7.43 -4.24 -13.15
C ALA A 228 7.99 -5.64 -13.47
N THR A 229 7.59 -6.22 -14.60
CA THR A 229 8.10 -7.52 -15.06
C THR A 229 9.58 -7.45 -15.38
N SER A 230 10.06 -6.38 -16.04
CA SER A 230 11.49 -6.13 -16.25
C SER A 230 12.26 -6.07 -14.92
N PHE A 231 11.72 -5.38 -13.92
CA PHE A 231 12.33 -5.33 -12.58
C PHE A 231 12.45 -6.72 -11.94
N VAL A 232 11.39 -7.56 -12.03
CA VAL A 232 11.40 -8.94 -11.54
C VAL A 232 12.45 -9.79 -12.28
N MET A 233 12.54 -9.66 -13.60
CA MET A 233 13.55 -10.35 -14.40
C MET A 233 14.97 -9.99 -13.97
N GLN A 234 15.22 -8.73 -13.64
CA GLN A 234 16.53 -8.28 -13.13
C GLN A 234 16.83 -8.86 -11.74
N LEU A 235 15.87 -8.86 -10.80
CA LEU A 235 16.03 -9.53 -9.51
C LEU A 235 16.37 -11.01 -9.68
N TYR A 236 15.65 -11.70 -10.56
CA TYR A 236 15.91 -13.09 -10.90
C TYR A 236 17.31 -13.27 -11.50
N GLY A 237 17.72 -12.40 -12.42
CA GLY A 237 19.05 -12.37 -13.01
C GLY A 237 20.17 -12.15 -11.99
N TYR A 238 19.88 -11.47 -10.88
CA TYR A 238 20.81 -11.29 -9.76
C TYR A 238 20.78 -12.42 -8.72
N GLY A 239 20.01 -13.48 -8.97
CA GLY A 239 20.00 -14.70 -8.16
C GLY A 239 18.79 -14.83 -7.23
N ALA A 240 17.90 -13.84 -7.15
CA ALA A 240 16.70 -13.96 -6.32
C ALA A 240 15.79 -15.07 -6.89
N ARG A 241 15.24 -15.91 -6.00
CA ARG A 241 14.31 -16.99 -6.40
C ARG A 241 12.95 -16.89 -5.74
N HIS A 242 12.83 -16.23 -4.60
CA HIS A 242 11.55 -15.98 -3.93
C HIS A 242 11.21 -14.50 -4.07
N ILE A 243 10.20 -14.18 -4.87
CA ILE A 243 9.85 -12.79 -5.21
C ILE A 243 8.35 -12.59 -5.00
N GLY A 244 7.98 -11.62 -4.18
CA GLY A 244 6.61 -11.13 -4.03
C GLY A 244 6.49 -9.73 -4.62
N VAL A 245 5.49 -9.49 -5.45
CA VAL A 245 5.21 -8.15 -6.00
C VAL A 245 3.81 -7.73 -5.60
N ALA A 246 3.70 -6.62 -4.88
CA ALA A 246 2.42 -6.09 -4.44
C ALA A 246 1.66 -5.40 -5.58
N GLY A 247 0.35 -5.58 -5.59
CA GLY A 247 -0.54 -4.68 -6.31
C GLY A 247 -0.66 -3.31 -5.63
N MET A 248 -1.55 -2.48 -6.14
CA MET A 248 -1.99 -1.25 -5.50
C MET A 248 -3.15 -1.52 -4.54
N THR A 249 -3.25 -0.70 -3.50
CA THR A 249 -4.44 -0.58 -2.64
C THR A 249 -5.59 0.15 -3.38
N PRO A 250 -6.79 0.30 -2.79
CA PRO A 250 -7.83 1.19 -3.30
C PRO A 250 -7.38 2.66 -3.31
N LEU A 251 -6.57 3.02 -4.30
CA LEU A 251 -5.84 4.29 -4.34
C LEU A 251 -6.78 5.50 -4.34
N GLY A 252 -7.93 5.41 -4.99
CA GLY A 252 -8.96 6.45 -4.99
C GLY A 252 -9.57 6.72 -3.61
N CYS A 253 -9.37 5.84 -2.64
CA CYS A 253 -9.84 5.98 -1.27
C CYS A 253 -8.82 6.59 -0.30
N ILE A 254 -7.58 6.85 -0.72
CA ILE A 254 -6.63 7.56 0.16
C ILE A 254 -7.08 9.00 0.39
N PRO A 255 -6.74 9.65 1.52
CA PRO A 255 -7.19 11.00 1.84
C PRO A 255 -6.96 12.02 0.72
N ALA A 256 -5.77 12.01 0.10
CA ALA A 256 -5.42 12.91 -0.99
C ALA A 256 -6.32 12.73 -2.22
N GLN A 257 -6.58 11.49 -2.65
CA GLN A 257 -7.43 11.22 -3.82
C GLN A 257 -8.90 11.52 -3.55
N ARG A 258 -9.38 11.28 -2.32
CA ARG A 258 -10.72 11.73 -1.89
C ARG A 258 -10.86 13.25 -2.00
N THR A 259 -9.84 13.99 -1.59
CA THR A 259 -9.86 15.46 -1.64
C THR A 259 -9.77 15.99 -3.08
N LEU A 260 -8.88 15.43 -3.89
CA LEU A 260 -8.61 15.94 -5.24
C LEU A 260 -9.64 15.47 -6.28
N LYS A 261 -10.18 14.27 -6.14
CA LYS A 261 -11.04 13.61 -7.15
C LYS A 261 -12.36 13.05 -6.61
N GLY A 262 -12.57 13.04 -5.29
CA GLY A 262 -13.77 12.51 -4.65
C GLY A 262 -15.01 13.41 -4.65
N GLY A 263 -14.93 14.57 -5.32
CA GLY A 263 -15.99 15.58 -5.37
C GLY A 263 -16.23 16.28 -4.02
N PRO A 264 -17.31 17.09 -3.90
CA PRO A 264 -17.61 17.89 -2.71
C PRO A 264 -17.75 17.06 -1.42
N HIS A 265 -18.12 15.79 -1.55
CA HIS A 265 -18.32 14.87 -0.43
C HIS A 265 -17.09 14.01 -0.11
N ARG A 266 -15.95 14.20 -0.80
CA ARG A 266 -14.70 13.44 -0.57
C ARG A 266 -14.90 11.92 -0.58
N LYS A 267 -15.73 11.43 -1.50
CA LYS A 267 -15.94 9.98 -1.71
C LYS A 267 -14.67 9.36 -2.32
N CYS A 268 -14.58 8.04 -2.34
CA CYS A 268 -13.50 7.41 -3.11
C CYS A 268 -13.63 7.76 -4.60
N ALA A 269 -12.51 8.12 -5.22
CA ALA A 269 -12.43 8.37 -6.65
C ALA A 269 -12.51 7.04 -7.42
N GLN A 270 -13.67 6.75 -8.02
CA GLN A 270 -13.93 5.46 -8.66
C GLN A 270 -13.11 5.24 -9.92
N ASP A 271 -12.82 6.31 -10.67
CA ASP A 271 -11.92 6.28 -11.83
C ASP A 271 -10.51 5.82 -11.44
N VAL A 272 -9.99 6.32 -10.31
CA VAL A 272 -8.67 5.96 -9.78
C VAL A 272 -8.65 4.52 -9.24
N ASN A 273 -9.71 4.09 -8.54
CA ASN A 273 -9.82 2.70 -8.08
C ASN A 273 -9.90 1.72 -9.25
N PHE A 274 -10.68 2.06 -10.28
CA PHE A 274 -10.76 1.25 -11.49
C PHE A 274 -9.39 1.12 -12.18
N ALA A 275 -8.64 2.23 -12.28
CA ALA A 275 -7.27 2.21 -12.80
C ALA A 275 -6.32 1.31 -11.98
N ALA A 276 -6.39 1.38 -10.64
CA ALA A 276 -5.61 0.51 -9.76
C ALA A 276 -5.97 -0.98 -9.97
N GLN A 277 -7.25 -1.31 -10.12
CA GLN A 277 -7.71 -2.66 -10.40
C GLN A 277 -7.24 -3.18 -11.77
N ILE A 278 -7.24 -2.34 -12.81
CA ILE A 278 -6.69 -2.70 -14.13
C ILE A 278 -5.21 -3.08 -14.00
N PHE A 279 -4.42 -2.23 -13.33
CA PHE A 279 -3.01 -2.54 -13.10
C PHE A 279 -2.83 -3.84 -12.34
N ASN A 280 -3.57 -4.05 -11.24
CA ASN A 280 -3.48 -5.27 -10.43
C ASN A 280 -3.81 -6.52 -11.24
N ALA A 281 -4.87 -6.48 -12.05
CA ALA A 281 -5.27 -7.61 -12.90
C ALA A 281 -4.19 -7.95 -13.94
N LYS A 282 -3.65 -6.93 -14.63
CA LYS A 282 -2.58 -7.12 -15.60
C LYS A 282 -1.30 -7.63 -14.96
N LEU A 283 -0.93 -7.07 -13.80
CA LEU A 283 0.25 -7.47 -13.06
C LEU A 283 0.14 -8.93 -12.62
N SER A 284 -1.00 -9.34 -12.05
CA SER A 284 -1.24 -10.74 -11.65
C SER A 284 -1.03 -11.70 -12.82
N VAL A 285 -1.65 -11.42 -13.99
CA VAL A 285 -1.52 -12.26 -15.17
C VAL A 285 -0.07 -12.33 -15.67
N ALA A 286 0.63 -11.19 -15.68
CA ALA A 286 2.01 -11.13 -16.14
C ALA A 286 2.97 -11.89 -15.20
N LEU A 287 2.76 -11.79 -13.89
CA LEU A 287 3.55 -12.53 -12.89
C LEU A 287 3.25 -14.03 -12.95
N ASP A 288 2.00 -14.45 -13.15
CA ASP A 288 1.63 -15.85 -13.34
C ASP A 288 2.29 -16.46 -14.59
N HIS A 289 2.43 -15.66 -15.66
CA HIS A 289 3.18 -16.08 -16.84
C HIS A 289 4.67 -16.21 -16.52
N LEU A 290 5.28 -15.20 -15.89
CA LEU A 290 6.69 -15.24 -15.51
C LEU A 290 7.01 -16.43 -14.60
N ALA A 291 6.16 -16.72 -13.61
CA ALA A 291 6.32 -17.84 -12.69
C ALA A 291 6.45 -19.20 -13.41
N LYS A 292 5.82 -19.36 -14.59
CA LYS A 292 5.90 -20.57 -15.41
C LYS A 292 7.17 -20.65 -16.27
N THR A 293 7.81 -19.50 -16.52
CA THR A 293 8.99 -19.38 -17.40
C THR A 293 10.31 -19.30 -16.66
N LEU A 294 10.29 -18.93 -15.38
CA LEU A 294 11.47 -18.75 -14.55
C LEU A 294 11.74 -20.00 -13.71
N PRO A 295 12.68 -20.87 -14.12
CA PRO A 295 12.95 -22.11 -13.41
C PRO A 295 13.43 -21.85 -11.98
N ASP A 296 13.14 -22.79 -11.09
CA ASP A 296 13.55 -22.76 -9.68
C ASP A 296 13.15 -21.48 -8.93
N SER A 297 12.11 -20.79 -9.39
CA SER A 297 11.60 -19.57 -8.76
C SER A 297 10.19 -19.73 -8.21
N LYS A 298 9.90 -18.97 -7.15
CA LYS A 298 8.57 -18.74 -6.62
C LYS A 298 8.27 -17.26 -6.75
N LEU A 299 7.42 -16.92 -7.71
CA LEU A 299 6.94 -15.58 -7.96
C LEU A 299 5.48 -15.50 -7.56
N ILE A 300 5.12 -14.53 -6.70
CA ILE A 300 3.75 -14.33 -6.26
C ILE A 300 3.29 -12.89 -6.47
N PHE A 301 2.05 -12.74 -6.92
CA PHE A 301 1.32 -11.49 -6.81
C PHE A 301 0.77 -11.36 -5.39
N MET A 302 1.06 -10.25 -4.72
CA MET A 302 0.53 -9.96 -3.38
C MET A 302 -0.67 -9.01 -3.53
N ASP A 303 -1.88 -9.57 -3.39
CA ASP A 303 -3.11 -8.79 -3.38
C ASP A 303 -3.25 -8.02 -2.08
N ILE A 304 -2.94 -6.72 -2.14
CA ILE A 304 -3.19 -5.77 -1.06
C ILE A 304 -4.45 -4.93 -1.30
N TYR A 305 -5.15 -5.12 -2.42
CA TYR A 305 -6.37 -4.36 -2.71
C TYR A 305 -7.55 -4.90 -1.89
N SER A 306 -7.71 -6.23 -1.89
CA SER A 306 -8.85 -6.88 -1.23
C SER A 306 -8.86 -6.69 0.29
N PRO A 307 -7.75 -6.88 1.02
CA PRO A 307 -7.73 -6.64 2.46
C PRO A 307 -8.06 -5.18 2.82
N PHE A 308 -7.48 -4.20 2.11
CA PHE A 308 -7.80 -2.79 2.34
C PHE A 308 -9.25 -2.45 2.00
N SER A 309 -9.84 -3.09 0.99
CA SER A 309 -11.27 -2.92 0.68
C SER A 309 -12.15 -3.42 1.82
N GLN A 310 -11.84 -4.59 2.40
CA GLN A 310 -12.57 -5.12 3.55
C GLN A 310 -12.49 -4.20 4.77
N ILE A 311 -11.31 -3.62 5.04
CA ILE A 311 -11.14 -2.64 6.11
C ILE A 311 -11.99 -1.38 5.85
N LEU A 312 -12.03 -0.89 4.61
CA LEU A 312 -12.84 0.28 4.26
C LEU A 312 -14.35 0.03 4.35
N GLU A 313 -14.79 -1.21 4.10
CA GLU A 313 -16.19 -1.62 4.20
C GLU A 313 -16.63 -1.84 5.65
N ASN A 314 -15.77 -2.42 6.49
CA ASN A 314 -16.08 -2.79 7.87
C ASN A 314 -15.02 -2.30 8.87
N PRO A 315 -14.76 -0.98 8.96
CA PRO A 315 -13.61 -0.46 9.71
C PRO A 315 -13.62 -0.78 11.20
N ALA A 316 -14.81 -0.87 11.81
CA ALA A 316 -14.97 -1.17 13.22
C ALA A 316 -14.44 -2.57 13.59
N ASP A 317 -14.55 -3.56 12.68
CA ASP A 317 -14.06 -4.92 12.88
C ASP A 317 -12.53 -4.97 12.99
N TYR A 318 -11.86 -3.95 12.46
CA TYR A 318 -10.41 -3.78 12.49
C TYR A 318 -9.96 -2.68 13.47
N GLY A 319 -10.88 -2.11 14.26
CA GLY A 319 -10.57 -1.10 15.28
C GLY A 319 -10.43 0.34 14.75
N PHE A 320 -10.82 0.60 13.49
CA PHE A 320 -10.76 1.94 12.90
C PHE A 320 -12.07 2.71 13.09
N GLU A 321 -11.94 3.99 13.44
CA GLU A 321 -13.06 4.93 13.58
C GLU A 321 -13.09 5.96 12.45
N VAL A 322 -11.92 6.33 11.89
CA VAL A 322 -11.80 7.34 10.83
C VAL A 322 -11.12 6.76 9.60
N ILE A 323 -11.81 6.79 8.45
CA ILE A 323 -11.35 6.14 7.21
C ILE A 323 -11.19 7.08 6.02
N ASN A 324 -11.45 8.38 6.22
CA ASN A 324 -11.55 9.37 5.15
C ASN A 324 -10.68 10.62 5.37
N ARG A 325 -9.85 10.62 6.42
CA ARG A 325 -8.88 11.66 6.72
C ARG A 325 -7.62 11.02 7.28
N GLY A 326 -6.45 11.55 6.96
CA GLY A 326 -5.19 11.13 7.58
C GLY A 326 -5.00 11.77 8.97
N CYS A 327 -4.11 11.20 9.79
CA CYS A 327 -3.71 11.74 11.10
C CYS A 327 -2.92 13.05 11.01
N CYS A 328 -2.31 13.28 9.86
CA CYS A 328 -1.40 14.38 9.60
C CYS A 328 -2.12 15.60 9.03
N GLY A 329 -1.73 16.79 9.47
CA GLY A 329 -2.23 18.02 8.87
C GLY A 329 -3.73 18.24 9.07
N THR A 330 -4.36 18.82 8.06
CA THR A 330 -5.83 18.82 7.97
C THR A 330 -6.39 17.42 7.68
N GLY A 331 -5.55 16.41 7.45
CA GLY A 331 -5.93 15.05 7.09
C GLY A 331 -6.51 14.96 5.69
N LEU A 332 -6.29 15.96 4.84
CA LEU A 332 -6.91 16.04 3.51
C LEU A 332 -5.95 15.67 2.41
N VAL A 333 -4.73 16.21 2.43
CA VAL A 333 -3.71 16.02 1.38
C VAL A 333 -2.28 15.94 1.93
N GLU A 334 -2.08 16.26 3.20
CA GLU A 334 -0.78 16.44 3.80
C GLU A 334 -0.05 15.10 3.96
N THR A 335 1.12 15.01 3.33
CA THR A 335 2.03 13.87 3.39
C THR A 335 3.47 14.37 3.47
N GLY A 336 4.40 13.54 3.94
CA GLY A 336 5.82 13.88 4.05
C GLY A 336 6.02 15.18 4.85
N PRO A 337 6.68 16.22 4.29
CA PRO A 337 7.00 17.45 5.02
C PRO A 337 5.77 18.24 5.51
N LEU A 338 4.61 18.06 4.88
CA LEU A 338 3.38 18.72 5.29
C LEU A 338 2.70 18.04 6.48
N CYS A 339 3.10 16.81 6.80
CA CYS A 339 2.75 16.13 8.05
C CYS A 339 3.78 16.48 9.12
N ASN A 340 3.54 17.55 9.88
CA ASN A 340 4.48 18.00 10.91
C ASN A 340 3.75 18.33 12.22
N GLN A 341 4.49 18.67 13.26
CA GLN A 341 3.94 18.92 14.59
C GLN A 341 2.95 20.09 14.63
N GLU A 342 3.12 21.10 13.79
CA GLU A 342 2.24 22.26 13.75
C GLU A 342 0.90 21.93 13.08
N THR A 343 0.92 20.99 12.14
CA THR A 343 -0.25 20.65 11.32
C THR A 343 -1.00 19.43 11.84
N SER A 344 -0.38 18.55 12.63
CA SER A 344 -1.00 17.30 13.09
C SER A 344 -1.89 17.49 14.31
N THR A 345 -3.14 17.01 14.24
CA THR A 345 -4.06 17.00 15.38
C THR A 345 -3.94 15.67 16.13
N PHE A 346 -3.54 15.73 17.40
CA PHE A 346 -3.36 14.53 18.24
C PHE A 346 -4.66 14.15 18.96
N PRO A 347 -5.44 13.22 18.38
CA PRO A 347 -6.01 12.18 19.22
C PRO A 347 -5.82 10.78 18.60
N SER A 348 -5.45 9.79 19.43
CA SER A 348 -5.52 8.35 19.16
C SER A 348 -5.22 7.93 17.71
N ILE A 349 -3.96 8.09 17.28
CA ILE A 349 -3.45 7.82 15.92
C ILE A 349 -3.81 6.38 15.46
N ALA A 350 -3.88 5.42 16.40
CA ALA A 350 -4.20 4.02 16.14
C ALA A 350 -5.63 3.73 15.61
N LYS A 351 -6.52 4.73 15.51
CA LYS A 351 -7.92 4.54 15.05
C LYS A 351 -8.21 5.13 13.67
N ILE A 352 -7.19 5.55 12.94
CA ILE A 352 -7.29 6.16 11.62
C ILE A 352 -6.56 5.26 10.59
N ILE A 353 -7.16 5.06 9.41
CA ILE A 353 -6.58 4.29 8.29
C ILE A 353 -5.56 5.12 7.49
#